data_AF-A0A8T5SFH6-F1
#
_entry.id   AF-A0A8T5SFH6-F1
#
_cell.length_a   1.000
_cell.length_b   1.000
_cell.length_c   1.000
_cell.angle_alpha   90.00
_cell.angle_beta   90.00
_cell.angle_gamma   90.00
#
_symmetry.space_group_name_H-M   'P 1'
#
loop_
_entity.id
_entity.type
_entity.pdbx_description
1 polymer ?
#
loop_
_entity_poly.entity_id
_entity_poly.type
_entity_poly.pdbx_seq_one_letter_code
_entity_poly.pdbx_strand_id
1 'polypeptide(L)'
;MIFWDSDSNLLATGLPLKAVSKLLATSSTDSELQQSLEKLGTKYLARYLIMKEYRTLVENGLQKLPIIPIIVGIPGAGKTTIAKELSTALNIGLVIGGDVLRSSLRSIITTENEIFHSSIYDTWKFFGKYSSKNLISGYKAQADIMNSIIQKMIADRGLRDGESMIVEYLHFLPT
;
A
#
# COMPACT_ATOMS: atom_id res chain seq x y z
N MET A 1 13.14 3.83 9.93
CA MET A 1 13.02 4.49 11.25
C MET A 1 13.04 5.97 11.00
N ILE A 2 11.90 6.56 10.67
CA ILE A 2 11.71 8.01 10.57
C ILE A 2 10.20 8.19 10.76
N PHE A 3 9.72 9.25 11.44
CA PHE A 3 8.61 10.11 11.01
C PHE A 3 7.87 10.80 12.18
N TRP A 4 8.06 12.11 12.36
CA TRP A 4 7.27 12.96 13.30
C TRP A 4 7.11 14.42 12.83
N ASP A 5 7.53 14.79 11.61
CA ASP A 5 7.60 16.19 11.12
C ASP A 5 7.41 16.34 9.59
N SER A 6 7.61 17.55 9.06
CA SER A 6 7.48 17.89 7.62
C SER A 6 8.28 16.98 6.68
N ASP A 7 9.44 16.49 7.15
CA ASP A 7 10.37 15.67 6.38
C ASP A 7 9.75 14.31 6.07
N SER A 8 8.81 13.91 6.93
CA SER A 8 8.07 12.66 6.84
C SER A 8 7.14 12.63 5.64
N ASN A 9 6.36 13.70 5.49
CA ASN A 9 5.48 13.88 4.34
C ASN A 9 6.26 13.98 3.04
N LEU A 10 7.51 14.44 3.09
CA LEU A 10 8.37 14.49 1.92
C LEU A 10 8.83 13.12 1.44
N LEU A 11 9.06 12.15 2.33
CA LEU A 11 9.33 10.77 1.91
C LEU A 11 8.11 10.14 1.22
N ALA A 12 6.91 10.53 1.61
CA ALA A 12 5.66 10.08 0.98
C ALA A 12 5.41 10.67 -0.43
N THR A 13 6.21 11.64 -0.88
CA THR A 13 6.14 12.15 -2.27
C THR A 13 6.63 11.14 -3.30
N GLY A 14 7.43 10.16 -2.89
CA GLY A 14 8.11 9.21 -3.80
C GLY A 14 9.30 9.84 -4.53
N LEU A 15 9.85 10.94 -4.01
CA LEU A 15 11.10 11.52 -4.48
C LEU A 15 12.31 10.71 -3.97
N PRO A 16 13.42 10.64 -4.72
CA PRO A 16 14.66 10.08 -4.21
C PRO A 16 15.15 10.82 -2.96
N LEU A 17 15.78 10.13 -2.01
CA LEU A 17 16.31 10.73 -0.77
C LEU A 17 17.21 11.95 -1.03
N LYS A 18 18.02 11.92 -2.10
CA LYS A 18 18.86 13.06 -2.51
C LYS A 18 18.06 14.29 -2.93
N ALA A 19 16.89 14.10 -3.54
CA ALA A 19 16.01 15.20 -3.92
C ALA A 19 15.31 15.77 -2.68
N VAL A 20 14.85 14.89 -1.78
CA VAL A 20 14.27 15.30 -0.50
C VAL A 20 15.27 16.10 0.33
N SER A 21 16.50 15.62 0.50
CA SER A 21 17.53 16.33 1.27
C SER A 21 17.84 17.72 0.71
N LYS A 22 17.84 17.86 -0.63
CA LYS A 22 18.01 19.16 -1.29
C LYS A 22 16.85 20.10 -1.00
N LEU A 23 15.60 19.60 -1.09
CA LEU A 23 14.40 20.39 -0.79
C LEU A 23 14.39 20.89 0.65
N LEU A 24 14.77 20.04 1.60
CA LEU A 24 14.89 20.39 3.01
C LEU A 24 15.97 21.43 3.28
N ALA A 25 17.09 21.36 2.56
CA ALA A 25 18.17 22.34 2.69
C ALA A 25 17.83 23.72 2.11
N THR A 26 16.90 23.80 1.14
CA THR A 26 16.60 25.04 0.41
C THR A 26 15.27 25.69 0.78
N SER A 27 14.35 24.96 1.42
CA SER A 27 13.01 25.47 1.75
C SER A 27 12.96 25.80 3.23
N SER A 28 12.81 27.08 3.56
CA SER A 28 12.74 27.56 4.95
C SER A 28 11.30 27.67 5.43
N THR A 29 10.34 27.73 4.50
CA THR A 29 8.91 27.79 4.79
C THR A 29 8.12 26.72 4.02
N ASP A 30 6.93 26.40 4.53
CA ASP A 30 6.01 25.47 3.89
C ASP A 30 5.59 25.92 2.48
N SER A 31 5.40 27.23 2.28
CA SER A 31 5.06 27.79 0.98
C SER A 31 6.19 27.61 -0.04
N GLU A 32 7.45 27.81 0.37
CA GLU A 32 8.62 27.57 -0.48
C GLU A 32 8.76 26.10 -0.86
N LEU A 33 8.48 25.20 0.09
CA LEU A 33 8.48 23.77 -0.14
C LEU A 33 7.42 23.37 -1.16
N GLN A 34 6.19 23.88 -1.00
CA GLN A 34 5.09 23.60 -1.93
C GLN A 34 5.42 24.09 -3.35
N GLN A 35 5.94 25.32 -3.50
CA GLN A 35 6.38 25.84 -4.81
C GLN A 35 7.51 24.99 -5.42
N SER A 36 8.44 24.51 -4.60
CA SER A 36 9.55 23.67 -5.07
C SER A 36 9.06 22.30 -5.53
N LEU A 37 8.11 21.70 -4.80
CA LEU A 37 7.45 20.46 -5.20
C LEU A 37 6.64 20.63 -6.48
N GLU A 38 5.92 21.74 -6.62
CA GLU A 38 5.16 22.07 -7.83
C GLU A 38 6.06 22.17 -9.07
N LYS A 39 7.20 22.85 -8.93
CA LYS A 39 8.23 22.96 -9.99
C LYS A 39 8.80 21.60 -10.41
N LEU A 40 8.93 20.65 -9.48
CA LEU A 40 9.35 19.27 -9.79
C LEU A 40 8.24 18.46 -10.45
N GLY A 41 6.98 18.83 -10.19
CA GLY A 41 5.79 18.25 -10.80
C GLY A 41 4.62 18.23 -9.83
N THR A 42 3.43 18.57 -10.34
CA THR A 42 2.18 18.64 -9.59
C THR A 42 1.87 17.38 -8.77
N LYS A 43 2.26 16.19 -9.25
CA LYS A 43 2.09 14.93 -8.53
C LYS A 43 2.82 14.88 -7.18
N TYR A 44 3.98 15.53 -7.05
CA TYR A 44 4.75 15.52 -5.81
C TYR A 44 4.13 16.44 -4.78
N LEU A 45 3.69 17.63 -5.21
CA LEU A 45 2.91 18.54 -4.37
C LEU A 45 1.61 17.88 -3.91
N ALA A 46 0.86 17.26 -4.82
CA ALA A 46 -0.38 16.58 -4.48
C ALA A 46 -0.18 15.49 -3.42
N ARG A 47 0.84 14.63 -3.56
CA ARG A 47 1.17 13.60 -2.56
C ARG A 47 1.53 14.19 -1.21
N TYR A 48 2.34 15.25 -1.21
CA TYR A 48 2.72 15.96 0.02
C TYR A 48 1.51 16.54 0.74
N LEU A 49 0.64 17.26 0.01
CA LEU A 49 -0.55 17.89 0.57
C LEU A 49 -1.54 16.86 1.12
N ILE A 50 -1.78 15.76 0.39
CA ILE A 50 -2.64 14.67 0.85
C ILE A 50 -2.13 14.10 2.18
N MET A 51 -0.84 13.79 2.27
CA MET A 51 -0.26 13.22 3.50
C MET A 51 -0.29 14.22 4.66
N LYS A 52 -0.01 15.48 4.38
CA LYS A 52 -0.11 16.58 5.36
C LYS A 52 -1.54 16.77 5.87
N GLU A 53 -2.53 16.73 4.98
CA GLU A 53 -3.95 16.85 5.31
C GLU A 53 -4.39 15.69 6.22
N TYR A 54 -4.15 14.45 5.81
CA TYR A 54 -4.52 13.27 6.62
C TYR A 54 -3.85 13.28 7.99
N ARG A 55 -2.56 13.62 8.06
CA ARG A 55 -1.87 13.78 9.35
C ARG A 55 -2.57 14.81 10.24
N THR A 56 -2.88 15.97 9.68
CA THR A 56 -3.58 17.05 10.41
C THR A 56 -4.94 16.59 10.91
N LEU A 57 -5.69 15.83 10.11
CA LEU A 57 -6.99 15.29 10.50
C LEU A 57 -6.86 14.26 11.63
N VAL A 58 -5.88 13.37 11.56
CA VAL A 58 -5.62 12.35 12.58
C VAL A 58 -5.14 12.98 13.89
N GLU A 59 -4.16 13.88 13.84
CA GLU A 59 -3.58 14.53 15.03
C GLU A 59 -4.61 15.35 15.81
N ASN A 60 -5.55 16.01 15.10
CA ASN A 60 -6.59 16.80 15.72
C ASN A 60 -7.87 16.00 16.06
N GLY A 61 -7.89 14.69 15.82
CA GLY A 61 -9.09 13.86 16.03
C GLY A 61 -10.29 14.24 15.14
N LEU A 62 -10.03 14.90 14.01
CA LEU A 62 -11.05 15.36 13.06
C LEU A 62 -11.33 14.34 11.95
N GLN A 63 -10.49 13.32 11.82
CA GLN A 63 -10.70 12.22 10.89
C GLN A 63 -11.91 11.37 11.34
N LYS A 64 -13.03 11.48 10.63
CA LYS A 64 -14.26 10.74 10.94
C LYS A 64 -14.42 9.43 10.16
N LEU A 65 -13.78 9.33 9.02
CA LEU A 65 -13.87 8.15 8.15
C LEU A 65 -12.65 7.24 8.37
N PRO A 66 -12.81 5.91 8.23
CA PRO A 66 -11.67 5.00 8.28
C PRO A 66 -10.65 5.36 7.19
N ILE A 67 -9.37 5.36 7.54
CA ILE A 67 -8.28 5.50 6.56
C ILE A 67 -7.81 4.10 6.19
N ILE A 68 -7.91 3.77 4.89
CA ILE A 68 -7.61 2.43 4.37
C ILE A 68 -6.58 2.49 3.24
N PRO A 69 -5.27 2.66 3.55
CA PRO A 69 -4.23 2.67 2.54
C PRO A 69 -4.00 1.26 1.97
N ILE A 70 -3.98 1.15 0.65
CA ILE A 70 -3.66 -0.10 -0.05
C ILE A 70 -2.28 0.05 -0.72
N ILE A 71 -1.32 -0.75 -0.27
CA ILE A 71 0.07 -0.72 -0.73
C ILE A 71 0.35 -1.96 -1.56
N VAL A 72 0.65 -1.74 -2.84
CA VAL A 72 0.83 -2.83 -3.81
C VAL A 72 2.26 -2.85 -4.33
N GLY A 73 2.78 -4.04 -4.60
CA GLY A 73 4.03 -4.18 -5.33
C GLY A 73 4.57 -5.61 -5.31
N ILE A 74 5.71 -5.79 -5.96
CA ILE A 74 6.42 -7.08 -5.99
C ILE A 74 7.15 -7.37 -4.66
N PRO A 75 7.55 -8.63 -4.40
CA PRO A 75 8.45 -8.94 -3.28
C PRO A 75 9.73 -8.10 -3.36
N GLY A 76 10.24 -7.65 -2.20
CA GLY A 76 11.44 -6.82 -2.12
C GLY A 76 11.27 -5.34 -2.49
N ALA A 77 10.10 -4.89 -2.96
CA ALA A 77 9.86 -3.49 -3.34
C ALA A 77 9.71 -2.50 -2.16
N GLY A 78 9.85 -2.96 -0.91
CA GLY A 78 9.73 -2.11 0.29
C GLY A 78 8.30 -1.89 0.80
N LYS A 79 7.30 -2.60 0.28
CA LYS A 79 5.87 -2.48 0.67
C LYS A 79 5.65 -2.55 2.18
N THR A 80 6.20 -3.59 2.81
CA THR A 80 6.06 -3.85 4.25
C THR A 80 6.74 -2.77 5.08
N THR A 81 7.83 -2.18 4.57
CA THR A 81 8.51 -1.05 5.21
C THR A 81 7.60 0.17 5.21
N ILE A 82 7.06 0.54 4.04
CA ILE A 82 6.14 1.67 3.88
C ILE A 82 4.87 1.45 4.72
N ALA A 83 4.33 0.23 4.76
CA ALA A 83 3.13 -0.09 5.55
C ALA A 83 3.35 0.13 7.05
N LYS A 84 4.50 -0.30 7.59
CA LYS A 84 4.86 -0.10 9.00
C LYS A 84 5.09 1.37 9.34
N GLU A 85 5.73 2.10 8.42
CA GLU A 85 5.94 3.53 8.57
C GLU A 85 4.60 4.29 8.58
N LEU A 86 3.69 3.95 7.65
CA LEU A 86 2.37 4.57 7.56
C LEU A 86 1.49 4.22 8.77
N SER A 87 1.60 2.99 9.29
CA SER A 87 0.93 2.54 10.51
C SER A 87 1.29 3.43 11.70
N THR A 88 2.56 3.79 11.81
CA THR A 88 3.04 4.69 12.87
C THR A 88 2.56 6.12 12.63
N ALA A 89 2.72 6.64 11.40
CA ALA A 89 2.39 8.02 11.06
C ALA A 89 0.89 8.36 11.19
N LEU A 90 0.01 7.40 10.87
CA LEU A 90 -1.44 7.58 10.95
C LEU A 90 -2.06 6.98 12.21
N ASN A 91 -1.24 6.45 13.12
CA ASN A 91 -1.69 5.73 14.31
C ASN A 91 -2.70 4.61 13.99
N ILE A 92 -2.42 3.84 12.92
CA ILE A 92 -3.26 2.73 12.46
C ILE A 92 -2.60 1.43 12.91
N GLY A 93 -3.16 0.78 13.94
CA GLY A 93 -2.62 -0.45 14.50
C GLY A 93 -2.82 -1.69 13.60
N LEU A 94 -3.89 -1.71 12.81
CA LEU A 94 -4.23 -2.86 11.97
C LEU A 94 -3.46 -2.82 10.64
N VAL A 95 -2.41 -3.65 10.52
CA VAL A 95 -1.63 -3.82 9.28
C VAL A 95 -1.79 -5.25 8.77
N ILE A 96 -2.38 -5.40 7.59
CA ILE A 96 -2.71 -6.67 6.96
C ILE A 96 -1.70 -6.96 5.84
N GLY A 97 -0.89 -7.99 6.03
CA GLY A 97 0.03 -8.48 5.00
C GLY A 97 -0.58 -9.59 4.16
N GLY A 98 -0.69 -9.38 2.86
CA GLY A 98 -1.35 -10.31 1.94
C GLY A 98 -0.65 -11.67 1.83
N ASP A 99 0.68 -11.71 1.93
CA ASP A 99 1.41 -12.99 1.93
C ASP A 99 1.15 -13.79 3.21
N VAL A 100 1.04 -13.12 4.37
CA VAL A 100 0.68 -13.74 5.65
C VAL A 100 -0.75 -14.24 5.59
N LEU A 101 -1.67 -13.42 5.09
CA LEU A 101 -3.07 -13.79 4.90
C LEU A 101 -3.19 -14.99 3.95
N ARG A 102 -2.52 -14.95 2.80
CA ARG A 102 -2.51 -16.05 1.82
C ARG A 102 -1.94 -17.33 2.41
N SER A 103 -0.84 -17.25 3.16
CA SER A 103 -0.26 -18.39 3.88
C SER A 103 -1.24 -18.98 4.88
N SER A 104 -1.95 -18.13 5.63
CA SER A 104 -2.96 -18.54 6.60
C SER A 104 -4.17 -19.19 5.91
N LEU A 105 -4.60 -18.66 4.76
CA LEU A 105 -5.72 -19.19 4.00
C LEU A 105 -5.42 -20.55 3.36
N ARG A 106 -4.15 -20.87 3.08
CA ARG A 106 -3.78 -22.19 2.54
C ARG A 106 -4.14 -23.34 3.49
N SER A 107 -4.26 -23.13 4.79
CA SER A 107 -4.71 -24.21 5.68
C SER A 107 -6.22 -24.44 5.64
N ILE A 108 -6.99 -23.47 5.15
CA ILE A 108 -8.46 -23.47 5.14
C ILE A 108 -9.00 -23.82 3.76
N ILE A 109 -8.40 -23.24 2.71
CA ILE A 109 -8.79 -23.49 1.33
C ILE A 109 -8.35 -24.90 0.95
N THR A 110 -9.29 -25.69 0.44
CA THR A 110 -9.07 -27.09 0.06
C THR A 110 -7.87 -27.22 -0.88
N THR A 111 -7.17 -28.35 -0.79
CA THR A 111 -6.04 -28.66 -1.67
C THR A 111 -6.43 -28.74 -3.14
N GLU A 112 -7.73 -28.92 -3.43
CA GLU A 112 -8.30 -28.90 -4.78
C GLU A 112 -8.08 -27.55 -5.51
N ASN A 113 -7.88 -26.45 -4.76
CA ASN A 113 -7.46 -25.17 -5.34
C ASN A 113 -5.92 -25.11 -5.49
N GLU A 114 -5.36 -26.03 -6.26
CA GLU A 114 -3.90 -26.21 -6.41
C GLU A 114 -3.18 -24.93 -6.83
N ILE A 115 -3.84 -24.10 -7.65
CA ILE A 115 -3.28 -22.83 -8.09
C ILE A 115 -3.02 -21.87 -6.92
N PHE A 116 -3.87 -21.83 -5.89
CA PHE A 116 -3.67 -21.00 -4.70
C PHE A 116 -2.50 -21.48 -3.82
N HIS A 117 -2.25 -22.79 -3.82
CA HIS A 117 -1.13 -23.43 -3.13
C HIS A 117 0.21 -23.28 -3.86
N SER A 118 0.18 -22.95 -5.15
CA SER A 118 1.39 -22.74 -5.94
C SER A 118 2.09 -21.39 -5.71
N SER A 119 3.36 -21.31 -6.07
CA SER A 119 4.06 -20.02 -6.20
C SER A 119 3.50 -19.23 -7.37
N ILE A 120 3.41 -17.90 -7.25
CA ILE A 120 3.01 -17.00 -8.34
C ILE A 120 3.86 -17.19 -9.61
N TYR A 121 5.13 -17.55 -9.45
CA TYR A 121 6.05 -17.80 -10.56
C TYR A 121 5.78 -19.12 -11.29
N ASP A 122 5.00 -20.01 -10.68
CA ASP A 122 4.64 -21.34 -11.18
C ASP A 122 3.19 -21.43 -11.65
N THR A 123 2.36 -20.41 -11.41
CA THR A 123 0.92 -20.46 -11.73
C THR A 123 0.63 -20.66 -13.21
N TRP A 124 1.57 -20.33 -14.11
CA TRP A 124 1.43 -20.55 -15.54
C TRP A 124 1.26 -22.04 -15.90
N LYS A 125 1.75 -22.97 -15.06
CA LYS A 125 1.68 -24.42 -15.28
C LYS A 125 0.24 -24.92 -15.38
N PHE A 126 -0.69 -24.27 -14.69
CA PHE A 126 -2.11 -24.58 -14.72
C PHE A 126 -2.81 -24.13 -16.02
N PHE A 127 -2.14 -23.36 -16.87
CA PHE A 127 -2.68 -22.83 -18.13
C PHE A 127 -1.92 -23.34 -19.37
N GLY A 128 -1.02 -24.33 -19.19
CA GLY A 128 -0.27 -24.97 -20.26
C GLY A 128 1.20 -24.54 -20.33
N LYS A 129 1.72 -24.29 -21.55
CA LYS A 129 3.13 -23.93 -21.75
C LYS A 129 3.44 -22.53 -21.20
N TYR A 130 4.69 -22.31 -20.79
CA TYR A 130 5.13 -21.00 -20.33
C TYR A 130 4.90 -19.93 -21.42
N SER A 131 4.15 -18.90 -21.07
CA SER A 131 3.94 -17.70 -21.87
C SER A 131 3.55 -16.56 -20.95
N SER A 132 3.79 -15.32 -21.35
CA SER A 132 3.35 -14.14 -20.57
C SER A 132 1.84 -14.14 -20.34
N LYS A 133 1.05 -14.60 -21.34
CA LYS A 133 -0.40 -14.74 -21.21
C LYS A 133 -0.78 -15.73 -20.10
N ASN A 134 -0.13 -16.89 -20.05
CA ASN A 134 -0.42 -17.92 -19.06
C ASN A 134 0.07 -17.52 -17.66
N LEU A 135 1.21 -16.83 -17.57
CA LEU A 135 1.69 -16.26 -16.31
C LEU A 135 0.70 -15.21 -15.75
N ILE A 136 0.24 -14.28 -16.59
CA ILE A 136 -0.77 -13.29 -16.21
C ILE A 136 -2.09 -13.97 -15.83
N SER A 137 -2.51 -14.99 -16.56
CA SER A 137 -3.74 -15.74 -16.23
C SER A 137 -3.64 -16.43 -14.88
N GLY A 138 -2.47 -17.02 -14.59
CA GLY A 138 -2.22 -17.64 -13.30
C GLY A 138 -2.13 -16.65 -12.14
N TYR A 139 -1.50 -15.48 -12.36
CA TYR A 139 -1.54 -14.38 -11.40
C TYR A 139 -2.98 -13.94 -11.11
N LYS A 140 -3.77 -13.70 -12.15
CA LYS A 140 -5.17 -13.27 -12.02
C LYS A 140 -5.98 -14.27 -11.22
N ALA A 141 -5.86 -15.57 -11.51
CA ALA A 141 -6.59 -16.60 -10.77
C ALA A 141 -6.26 -16.62 -9.27
N GLN A 142 -4.99 -16.44 -8.88
CA GLN A 142 -4.64 -16.27 -7.46
C GLN A 142 -5.18 -14.96 -6.89
N ALA A 143 -5.09 -13.88 -7.67
CA ALA A 143 -5.46 -12.56 -7.24
C ALA A 143 -6.97 -12.37 -7.12
N ASP A 144 -7.80 -13.02 -7.92
CA ASP A 144 -9.26 -12.97 -7.79
C ASP A 144 -9.69 -13.44 -6.38
N ILE A 145 -9.10 -14.54 -5.90
CA ILE A 145 -9.35 -15.07 -4.55
C ILE A 145 -8.90 -14.07 -3.48
N MET A 146 -7.66 -13.58 -3.60
CA MET A 146 -7.11 -12.64 -2.61
C MET A 146 -7.88 -11.30 -2.56
N ASN A 147 -8.24 -10.74 -3.72
CA ASN A 147 -9.01 -9.50 -3.79
C ASN A 147 -10.39 -9.68 -3.17
N SER A 148 -11.09 -10.79 -3.44
CA SER A 148 -12.41 -11.03 -2.83
C SER A 148 -12.33 -11.03 -1.29
N ILE A 149 -11.30 -11.66 -0.72
CA ILE A 149 -11.12 -11.74 0.74
C ILE A 149 -10.76 -10.37 1.33
N ILE A 150 -9.83 -9.65 0.70
CA ILE A 150 -9.44 -8.31 1.14
C ILE A 150 -10.61 -7.33 1.02
N GLN A 151 -11.37 -7.36 -0.07
CA GLN A 151 -12.56 -6.52 -0.25
C GLN A 151 -13.61 -6.82 0.82
N LYS A 152 -13.86 -8.10 1.13
CA LYS A 152 -14.79 -8.49 2.19
C LYS A 152 -14.34 -7.97 3.56
N MET A 153 -13.04 -8.10 3.87
CA MET A 153 -12.45 -7.57 5.10
C MET A 153 -12.58 -6.04 5.18
N ILE A 154 -12.28 -5.32 4.10
CA ILE A 154 -12.42 -3.86 4.03
C ILE A 154 -13.89 -3.46 4.19
N ALA A 155 -14.82 -4.15 3.55
CA ALA A 155 -16.24 -3.85 3.66
C ALA A 155 -16.76 -4.07 5.09
N ASP A 156 -16.40 -5.20 5.71
CA ASP A 156 -16.90 -5.55 7.04
C ASP A 156 -16.22 -4.76 8.16
N ARG A 157 -14.90 -4.67 8.15
CA ARG A 157 -14.12 -4.08 9.24
C ARG A 157 -13.89 -2.59 8.99
N GLY A 158 -13.54 -2.25 7.76
CA GLY A 158 -13.27 -0.86 7.39
C GLY A 158 -14.54 -0.04 7.30
N LEU A 159 -15.42 -0.38 6.36
CA LEU A 159 -16.57 0.46 6.03
C LEU A 159 -17.72 0.32 7.02
N ARG A 160 -18.06 -0.91 7.42
CA ARG A 160 -19.17 -1.16 8.35
C ARG A 160 -18.79 -0.88 9.80
N ASP A 161 -17.64 -1.40 10.26
CA ASP A 161 -17.22 -1.22 11.66
C ASP A 161 -16.41 0.08 11.89
N GLY A 162 -16.00 0.79 10.83
CA GLY A 162 -15.27 2.06 10.92
C GLY A 162 -13.79 1.91 11.26
N GLU A 163 -13.20 0.73 11.08
CA GLU A 163 -11.81 0.43 11.46
C GLU A 163 -10.81 0.92 10.40
N SER A 164 -9.93 1.85 10.77
CA SER A 164 -8.77 2.19 9.92
C SER A 164 -7.81 0.99 9.85
N MET A 165 -7.28 0.72 8.66
CA MET A 165 -6.37 -0.41 8.44
C MET A 165 -5.44 -0.16 7.27
N ILE A 166 -4.25 -0.74 7.28
CA ILE A 166 -3.33 -0.72 6.13
C ILE A 166 -3.31 -2.11 5.53
N VAL A 167 -3.47 -2.21 4.22
CA VAL A 167 -3.39 -3.47 3.50
C VAL A 167 -2.21 -3.43 2.55
N GLU A 168 -1.25 -4.33 2.72
CA GLU A 168 -0.11 -4.48 1.81
C GLU A 168 -0.11 -5.85 1.17
N TYR A 169 -0.12 -5.93 -0.17
CA TYR A 169 -0.15 -7.21 -0.85
C TYR A 169 0.29 -7.17 -2.32
N LEU A 170 0.74 -8.33 -2.80
CA LEU A 170 1.17 -8.56 -4.17
C LEU A 170 -0.02 -8.71 -5.13
N HIS A 171 -1.03 -9.45 -4.69
CA HIS A 171 -2.13 -9.96 -5.52
C HIS A 171 -3.27 -8.96 -5.73
N PHE A 172 -2.94 -7.70 -5.99
CA PHE A 172 -3.94 -6.66 -6.24
C PHE A 172 -4.40 -6.68 -7.70
N LEU A 173 -5.72 -6.65 -7.90
CA LEU A 173 -6.33 -6.40 -9.20
C LEU A 173 -7.24 -5.18 -9.06
N PRO A 174 -7.03 -4.11 -9.86
CA PRO A 174 -7.95 -3.01 -9.94
C PRO A 174 -9.16 -3.45 -10.77
N THR A 175 -10.14 -4.07 -10.11
CA THR A 175 -11.43 -4.51 -10.68
C THR A 175 -12.58 -3.71 -10.11
#